data_AF-R7IQN6-F1
#
_entry.id   AF-R7IQN6-F1
#
_cell.length_a   1.000
_cell.length_b   1.000
_cell.length_c   1.000
_cell.angle_alpha   90.00
_cell.angle_beta   90.00
_cell.angle_gamma   90.00
#
_symmetry.space_group_name_H-M   'P 1'
#
loop_
_entity.id
_entity.type
_entity.pdbx_description
1 polymer ?
#
loop_
_entity_poly.entity_id
_entity_poly.type
_entity_poly.pdbx_seq_one_letter_code
_entity_poly.pdbx_strand_id
1 'polypeptide(L)'
;MAMEANVEVESIYKSIYQSDGNEIYLVDKLPEEKDENEKLLNNMLLKQLLNELGEEEKQLIELRYFREMTQMQVAKILGISQVQVSRTEKKILLKMRQKL
;
A
#
# COMPACT_ATOMS: atom_id res chain seq x y z
N MET A 1 34.60 0.46 8.82
CA MET A 1 34.45 0.08 10.24
C MET A 1 34.09 -1.38 10.27
N ALA A 2 35.04 -2.24 10.62
CA ALA A 2 34.92 -3.70 10.61
C ALA A 2 34.63 -4.20 12.05
N MET A 3 33.66 -3.57 12.72
CA MET A 3 33.35 -3.82 14.13
C MET A 3 31.88 -4.23 14.38
N GLU A 4 31.08 -4.34 13.31
CA GLU A 4 29.71 -4.87 13.39
C GLU A 4 29.64 -6.39 13.16
N ALA A 5 30.75 -7.04 12.77
CA ALA A 5 30.76 -8.47 12.42
C ALA A 5 31.04 -9.41 13.61
N ASN A 6 31.03 -8.90 14.85
CA ASN A 6 31.34 -9.67 16.07
C ASN A 6 30.23 -9.58 17.12
N VAL A 7 28.98 -9.45 16.69
CA VAL A 7 27.82 -9.49 17.58
C VAL A 7 27.50 -10.96 17.87
N GLU A 8 27.59 -11.37 19.13
CA GLU A 8 27.17 -12.70 19.56
C GLU A 8 25.67 -12.89 19.29
N VAL A 9 25.29 -14.06 18.78
CA VAL A 9 23.87 -14.39 18.55
C VAL A 9 23.18 -14.50 19.90
N GLU A 10 22.32 -13.54 20.23
CA GLU A 10 21.51 -13.58 21.44
C GLU A 10 20.24 -14.43 21.24
N SER A 11 19.75 -15.04 22.33
CA SER A 11 18.45 -15.71 22.32
C SER A 11 17.33 -14.69 22.16
N ILE A 12 16.45 -14.90 21.18
CA ILE A 12 15.22 -14.10 21.02
C ILE A 12 14.26 -14.21 22.22
N TYR A 13 14.43 -15.24 23.07
CA TYR A 13 13.68 -15.44 24.31
C TYR A 13 14.37 -14.82 25.54
N LYS A 14 15.38 -13.96 25.33
CA LYS A 14 16.02 -13.21 26.43
C LYS A 14 15.05 -12.15 26.95
N SER A 15 14.77 -12.16 28.26
CA SER A 15 13.99 -11.12 28.93
C SER A 15 14.79 -9.81 28.97
N ILE A 16 14.24 -8.73 28.44
CA ILE A 16 14.89 -7.40 28.34
C ILE A 16 14.27 -6.35 29.27
N TYR A 17 13.10 -6.64 29.84
CA TYR A 17 12.44 -5.79 30.84
C TYR A 17 11.61 -6.66 31.79
N GLN A 18 11.71 -6.41 33.09
CA GLN A 18 10.89 -7.03 34.13
C GLN A 18 10.29 -5.91 34.98
N SER A 19 8.96 -5.79 34.96
CA SER A 19 8.21 -4.96 35.90
C SER A 19 6.88 -5.65 36.23
N ASP A 20 6.58 -5.78 37.53
CA ASP A 20 5.33 -6.29 38.10
C ASP A 20 4.64 -7.44 37.33
N GLY A 21 5.39 -8.51 37.05
CA GLY A 21 4.84 -9.79 36.57
C GLY A 21 4.73 -9.95 35.06
N ASN A 22 5.06 -8.94 34.26
CA ASN A 22 5.17 -9.06 32.80
C ASN A 22 6.64 -9.05 32.38
N GLU A 23 7.13 -10.18 31.89
CA GLU A 23 8.43 -10.30 31.24
C GLU A 23 8.29 -9.91 29.76
N ILE A 24 9.08 -8.93 29.31
CA ILE A 24 9.17 -8.58 27.89
C ILE A 24 10.40 -9.29 27.32
N TYR A 25 10.21 -10.09 26.28
CA TYR A 25 11.27 -10.81 25.58
C TYR A 25 11.82 -9.99 24.41
N LEU A 26 13.04 -10.30 23.97
CA LEU A 26 13.67 -9.65 22.83
C LEU A 26 12.85 -9.83 21.53
N VAL A 27 12.17 -10.98 21.37
CA VAL A 27 11.25 -11.27 20.27
C VAL A 27 10.08 -10.28 20.18
N ASP A 28 9.62 -9.73 21.31
CA ASP A 28 8.49 -8.79 21.37
C ASP A 28 8.85 -7.41 20.80
N LYS A 29 10.15 -7.14 20.61
CA LYS A 29 10.66 -5.93 19.95
C LYS A 29 10.91 -6.11 18.46
N LEU A 30 10.78 -7.32 17.93
CA LEU A 30 10.92 -7.53 16.50
C LEU A 30 9.73 -6.84 15.81
N PRO A 31 9.97 -5.83 14.96
CA PRO A 31 8.88 -5.27 14.16
C PRO A 31 8.29 -6.38 13.31
N GLU A 32 6.96 -6.53 13.35
CA GLU A 32 6.29 -7.43 12.42
C GLU A 32 6.60 -6.99 10.98
N GLU A 33 7.16 -7.88 10.16
CA GLU A 33 7.52 -7.54 8.76
C GLU A 33 6.32 -7.16 7.89
N LYS A 34 5.09 -7.38 8.38
CA LYS A 34 3.84 -7.03 7.70
C LYS A 34 2.95 -6.29 8.67
N ASP A 35 3.03 -4.96 8.68
CA ASP A 35 2.09 -4.13 9.41
C ASP A 35 0.68 -4.28 8.81
N GLU A 36 -0.14 -5.15 9.41
CA GLU A 36 -1.53 -5.35 9.00
C GLU A 36 -2.37 -4.08 9.19
N ASN A 37 -2.01 -3.23 10.16
CA ASN A 37 -2.67 -1.94 10.37
C ASN A 37 -2.36 -0.98 9.23
N GLU A 38 -1.12 -0.95 8.73
CA GLU A 38 -0.74 -0.14 7.58
C GLU A 38 -1.56 -0.54 6.34
N LYS A 39 -1.72 -1.85 6.10
CA LYS A 39 -2.57 -2.35 5.00
C LYS A 39 -4.03 -1.94 5.18
N LEU A 40 -4.57 -2.03 6.39
CA LEU A 40 -5.95 -1.63 6.67
C LEU A 40 -6.14 -0.13 6.39
N LEU A 41 -5.24 0.70 6.89
CA LEU A 41 -5.24 2.15 6.68
C LEU A 41 -5.16 2.50 5.20
N ASN A 42 -4.23 1.89 4.46
CA ASN A 42 -4.06 2.08 3.03
C ASN A 42 -5.33 1.71 2.24
N ASN A 43 -5.99 0.61 2.61
CA ASN A 43 -7.26 0.20 1.98
C ASN A 43 -8.40 1.19 2.28
N MET A 44 -8.48 1.70 3.51
CA MET A 44 -9.49 2.71 3.88
C MET A 44 -9.29 4.00 3.08
N LEU A 45 -8.05 4.49 2.99
CA LEU A 45 -7.70 5.68 2.23
C LEU A 45 -7.98 5.49 0.73
N LEU A 46 -7.57 4.37 0.14
CA LEU A 46 -7.85 4.06 -1.26
C LEU A 46 -9.35 4.04 -1.55
N LYS A 47 -10.15 3.45 -0.64
CA LYS A 47 -11.62 3.42 -0.78
C LYS A 47 -12.22 4.82 -0.74
N GLN A 48 -11.71 5.72 0.12
CA GLN A 48 -12.13 7.11 0.15
C GLN A 48 -11.80 7.82 -1.17
N LEU A 49 -10.57 7.69 -1.66
CA LEU A 49 -10.13 8.31 -2.92
C LEU A 49 -10.94 7.83 -4.13
N LEU A 50 -11.28 6.54 -4.18
CA LEU A 50 -12.12 5.96 -5.24
C LEU A 50 -13.57 6.47 -5.20
N ASN A 51 -14.10 6.79 -4.02
CA ASN A 51 -15.47 7.30 -3.88
C ASN A 51 -15.62 8.77 -4.34
N GLU A 52 -14.52 9.50 -4.49
CA GLU A 52 -14.52 10.87 -5.01
C GLU A 52 -14.40 10.96 -6.54
N LEU A 53 -14.23 9.81 -7.19
CA LEU A 53 -14.23 9.72 -8.65
C LEU A 53 -15.67 9.73 -9.16
N GLY A 54 -15.87 10.37 -10.31
CA GLY A 54 -17.12 10.20 -11.06
C GLY A 54 -17.26 8.76 -11.58
N GLU A 55 -18.47 8.37 -11.98
CA GLU A 55 -18.75 7.00 -12.47
C GLU A 55 -17.83 6.58 -13.63
N GLU A 56 -17.60 7.45 -14.61
CA GLU A 56 -16.71 7.17 -15.75
C GLU A 56 -15.24 7.02 -15.33
N GLU A 57 -14.77 7.86 -14.41
CA GLU A 57 -13.40 7.81 -13.87
C GLU A 57 -13.19 6.52 -13.07
N LYS A 58 -14.18 6.14 -12.25
CA LYS A 58 -14.16 4.92 -11.46
C LYS A 58 -14.17 3.68 -12.35
N GLN A 59 -15.01 3.66 -13.39
CA GLN A 59 -15.05 2.58 -14.37
C GLN A 59 -13.71 2.43 -15.09
N LEU A 60 -13.06 3.54 -15.49
CA LEU A 60 -11.73 3.50 -16.09
C LEU A 60 -10.71 2.86 -15.14
N ILE A 61 -10.66 3.27 -13.87
CA ILE A 61 -9.72 2.75 -12.87
C ILE A 61 -10.00 1.27 -12.57
N GLU A 62 -11.27 0.85 -12.48
CA GLU A 62 -11.64 -0.56 -12.31
C GLU A 62 -11.06 -1.41 -13.44
N LEU A 63 -11.30 -1.02 -14.69
CA LEU A 63 -10.80 -1.75 -15.85
C LEU A 63 -9.25 -1.80 -15.88
N ARG A 64 -8.58 -0.70 -15.52
CA ARG A 64 -7.11 -0.60 -15.55
C ARG A 64 -6.42 -1.40 -14.46
N TYR A 65 -6.91 -1.34 -13.23
CA TYR A 65 -6.17 -1.82 -12.05
C TYR A 65 -6.79 -3.05 -11.39
N PHE A 66 -8.10 -3.28 -11.55
CA PHE A 66 -8.77 -4.46 -10.99
C PHE A 66 -8.94 -5.57 -12.04
N ARG A 67 -9.01 -5.20 -13.32
CA ARG A 67 -9.13 -6.14 -14.45
C ARG A 67 -7.88 -6.21 -15.33
N GLU A 68 -6.82 -5.52 -14.93
CA GLU A 68 -5.50 -5.54 -15.59
C GLU A 68 -5.52 -5.21 -17.10
N MET A 69 -6.52 -4.46 -17.56
CA MET A 69 -6.69 -4.18 -18.98
C MET A 69 -5.75 -3.06 -19.43
N THR A 70 -5.11 -3.17 -20.59
CA THR A 70 -4.31 -2.10 -21.19
C THR A 70 -5.15 -0.87 -21.54
N GLN A 71 -4.53 0.32 -21.61
CA GLN A 71 -5.23 1.55 -22.03
C GLN A 71 -5.92 1.40 -23.40
N MET A 72 -5.33 0.64 -24.33
CA MET A 72 -5.96 0.36 -25.63
C MET A 72 -7.21 -0.50 -25.50
N GLN A 73 -7.22 -1.50 -24.61
CA GLN A 73 -8.41 -2.32 -24.37
C GLN A 73 -9.51 -1.52 -23.67
N VAL A 74 -9.15 -0.69 -22.69
CA VAL A 74 -10.09 0.22 -22.02
C VAL A 74 -10.70 1.21 -23.01
N ALA A 75 -9.88 1.79 -23.91
CA ALA A 75 -10.34 2.68 -24.96
C ALA A 75 -11.42 2.04 -25.85
N LYS A 76 -11.22 0.77 -26.23
CA LYS A 76 -12.20 0.00 -27.00
C LYS A 76 -13.52 -0.21 -26.24
N ILE A 77 -13.45 -0.49 -24.94
CA ILE A 77 -14.65 -0.69 -24.10
C ILE A 77 -15.41 0.62 -23.89
N LEU A 78 -14.70 1.71 -23.61
CA LEU A 78 -15.30 3.01 -23.32
C LEU A 78 -15.69 3.80 -24.58
N GLY A 79 -15.36 3.30 -25.77
CA GLY A 79 -15.69 3.97 -27.04
C GLY A 79 -14.94 5.29 -27.27
N ILE A 80 -13.77 5.46 -26.65
CA ILE A 80 -12.94 6.67 -26.74
C ILE A 80 -11.53 6.35 -27.23
N SER A 81 -10.74 7.36 -27.58
CA SER A 81 -9.35 7.14 -28.00
C SER A 81 -8.44 6.72 -26.82
N GLN A 82 -7.38 5.95 -27.11
CA GLN A 82 -6.37 5.61 -26.10
C GLN A 82 -5.68 6.85 -25.53
N VAL A 83 -5.52 7.91 -26.32
CA VAL A 83 -4.95 9.19 -25.86
C VAL A 83 -5.88 9.84 -24.83
N GLN A 84 -7.19 9.80 -25.03
CA GLN A 84 -8.15 10.27 -24.03
C GLN A 84 -8.08 9.44 -22.74
N VAL A 85 -8.06 8.10 -22.84
CA VAL A 85 -7.88 7.21 -21.67
C VAL A 85 -6.62 7.59 -20.91
N SER A 86 -5.49 7.73 -21.60
CA SER A 86 -4.20 8.07 -21.00
C SER A 86 -4.23 9.42 -20.26
N ARG A 87 -4.84 10.45 -20.86
CA ARG A 87 -5.01 11.77 -20.24
C ARG A 87 -5.89 11.70 -18.99
N THR A 88 -7.03 11.01 -19.09
CA THR A 88 -7.97 10.85 -17.98
C THR A 88 -7.34 10.06 -16.83
N GLU A 89 -6.72 8.92 -17.12
CA GLU A 89 -5.99 8.10 -16.12
C GLU A 89 -4.94 8.94 -15.40
N LYS A 90 -4.09 9.67 -16.15
CA LYS A 90 -3.07 10.54 -15.55
C LYS A 90 -3.68 11.62 -14.65
N LYS A 91 -4.79 12.23 -15.06
CA LYS A 91 -5.50 13.24 -14.26
C LYS A 91 -6.05 12.65 -12.96
N ILE A 92 -6.66 11.46 -13.02
CA ILE A 92 -7.17 10.75 -11.85
C ILE A 92 -6.03 10.42 -10.87
N LEU A 93 -4.94 9.82 -11.35
CA LEU A 93 -3.80 9.46 -10.52
C LEU A 93 -3.13 10.68 -9.89
N LEU A 94 -3.04 11.80 -10.62
CA LEU A 94 -2.49 13.04 -10.08
C LEU A 94 -3.40 13.60 -8.96
N LYS A 95 -4.73 13.59 -9.17
CA LYS A 95 -5.72 14.02 -8.16
C LYS A 95 -5.62 13.15 -6.90
N MET A 96 -5.50 11.83 -7.04
CA MET A 96 -5.31 10.92 -5.91
C MET A 96 -4.00 11.20 -5.18
N ARG A 97 -2.90 11.42 -5.91
CA ARG A 97 -1.58 11.73 -5.33
C ARG A 97 -1.54 13.05 -4.56
N GLN A 98 -2.35 14.04 -4.94
CA GLN A 98 -2.44 15.31 -4.21
C GLN A 98 -3.19 15.20 -2.88
N LYS A 99 -3.89 14.08 -2.66
CA LYS A 99 -4.69 13.80 -1.45
C LYS A 99 -4.05 12.77 -0.52
N LEU A 100 -2.98 12.13 -0.99
CA LEU A 100 -2.05 11.35 -0.17
C LEU A 100 -1.17 12.32 0.62
#